data_AF-A0A833XCC0-F1
#
_entry.id   AF-A0A833XCC0-F1
#
_cell.length_a   1.000
_cell.length_b   1.000
_cell.length_c   1.000
_cell.angle_alpha   90.00
_cell.angle_beta   90.00
_cell.angle_gamma   90.00
#
_symmetry.space_group_name_H-M   'P 1'
#
loop_
_entity.id
_entity.type
_entity.pdbx_description
1 polymer ?
#
loop_
_entity_poly.entity_id
_entity_poly.type
_entity_poly.pdbx_seq_one_letter_code
_entity_poly.pdbx_strand_id
1 'polypeptide(L)'
;MTKPRFNHNYQPDDVPKGLTAFTVETDATDTEWTTGTGASAHMTSIPGMLNNLRPYHGLDKVMLGDGTLLAITHIGEATLRSNSKPLTLDYVLLVPNLEKNLLSIRQLTSNHSLNFEFLYLGFTIKDRATNNTLLRGTKKG
;
A
#
# COMPACT_ATOMS: atom_id res chain seq x y z
N MET A 1 0.76 40.50 16.14
CA MET A 1 0.44 40.59 14.70
C MET A 1 -0.05 39.23 14.23
N THR A 2 -1.28 39.18 13.72
CA THR A 2 -2.04 37.99 13.33
C THR A 2 -1.60 37.47 11.95
N LYS A 3 -1.31 36.16 11.82
CA LYS A 3 -1.11 35.51 10.50
C LYS A 3 -2.45 35.49 9.74
N PRO A 4 -2.52 35.94 8.48
CA PRO A 4 -3.75 35.87 7.71
C PRO A 4 -4.08 34.41 7.40
N ARG A 5 -5.33 34.03 7.69
CA ARG A 5 -5.91 32.73 7.36
C ARG A 5 -6.33 32.76 5.89
N PHE A 6 -5.86 31.78 5.13
CA PHE A 6 -6.24 31.44 3.74
C PHE A 6 -5.79 32.40 2.64
N ASN A 7 -4.63 32.09 2.04
CA ASN A 7 -4.26 32.57 0.72
C ASN A 7 -4.72 31.53 -0.33
N HIS A 8 -5.58 31.94 -1.27
CA HIS A 8 -6.08 31.10 -2.37
C HIS A 8 -4.99 30.78 -3.43
N ASN A 9 -3.83 31.44 -3.36
CA ASN A 9 -2.68 31.22 -4.24
C ASN A 9 -1.55 30.43 -3.56
N TYR A 10 -1.86 29.65 -2.52
CA TYR A 10 -0.89 28.69 -1.99
C TYR A 10 -0.75 27.52 -2.96
N GLN A 11 0.18 27.65 -3.92
CA GLN A 11 0.81 26.47 -4.50
C GLN A 11 1.89 26.00 -3.52
N PRO A 12 1.84 24.75 -3.04
CA PRO A 12 2.96 24.19 -2.30
C PRO A 12 4.11 24.02 -3.30
N ASP A 13 5.04 24.99 -3.32
CA ASP A 13 6.27 24.90 -4.13
C ASP A 13 7.22 23.78 -3.66
N ASP A 14 6.85 23.05 -2.60
CA ASP A 14 7.51 21.82 -2.18
C ASP A 14 6.46 20.84 -1.66
N VAL A 15 5.76 20.16 -2.57
CA VAL A 15 5.21 18.85 -2.20
C VAL A 15 6.43 17.96 -1.97
N PRO A 16 6.65 17.40 -0.77
CA PRO A 16 7.74 16.46 -0.58
C PRO A 16 7.57 15.34 -1.60
N LYS A 17 8.48 15.25 -2.57
CA LYS A 17 8.55 14.15 -3.56
C LYS A 17 8.87 12.80 -2.91
N GLY A 18 8.90 12.71 -1.57
CA GLY A 18 9.14 11.50 -0.83
C GLY A 18 7.85 10.93 -0.28
N LEU A 19 7.18 10.06 -1.03
CA LEU A 19 6.36 9.04 -0.40
C LEU A 19 7.31 8.22 0.48
N THR A 20 7.16 8.29 1.80
CA THR A 20 7.94 7.43 2.69
C THR A 20 7.46 6.01 2.46
N ALA A 21 8.30 5.24 1.78
CA ALA A 21 8.07 3.85 1.43
C ALA A 21 8.63 2.96 2.54
N PHE A 22 7.79 2.13 3.15
CA PHE A 22 8.28 1.07 4.05
C PHE A 22 8.07 -0.29 3.42
N THR A 23 8.99 -1.21 3.63
CA THR A 23 8.92 -2.56 3.07
C THR A 23 8.33 -3.50 4.11
N VAL A 24 7.35 -4.31 3.70
CA VAL A 24 6.80 -5.35 4.56
C VAL A 24 7.83 -6.48 4.64
N GLU A 25 8.22 -6.84 5.85
CA GLU A 25 9.02 -8.04 6.09
C GLU A 25 8.10 -9.26 6.00
N THR A 26 8.36 -10.11 5.02
CA THR A 26 7.65 -11.39 4.81
C THR A 26 8.68 -12.51 4.72
N ASP A 27 8.31 -13.73 5.08
CA ASP A 27 9.24 -14.88 5.06
C ASP A 27 9.61 -15.35 3.64
N ALA A 28 9.07 -14.71 2.59
CA ALA A 28 9.33 -15.05 1.20
C ALA A 28 10.23 -14.00 0.52
N THR A 29 11.32 -14.48 -0.10
CA THR A 29 12.39 -13.65 -0.68
C THR A 29 12.01 -12.91 -1.98
N ASP A 30 10.86 -13.22 -2.59
CA ASP A 30 10.48 -12.73 -3.94
C ASP A 30 9.21 -11.84 -3.97
N THR A 31 8.70 -11.42 -2.81
CA THR A 31 7.42 -10.69 -2.72
C THR A 31 7.52 -9.45 -1.85
N GLU A 32 8.42 -8.54 -2.20
CA GLU A 32 8.59 -7.28 -1.48
C GLU A 32 7.38 -6.35 -1.74
N TRP A 33 6.64 -6.04 -0.68
CA TRP A 33 5.55 -5.05 -0.70
C TRP A 33 6.04 -3.73 -0.13
N THR A 34 5.79 -2.65 -0.87
CA THR A 34 6.05 -1.28 -0.42
C THR A 34 4.75 -0.65 0.07
N THR A 35 4.70 -0.30 1.33
CA THR A 35 3.61 0.50 1.90
C THR A 35 3.75 1.96 1.48
N GLY A 36 2.62 2.59 1.15
CA GLY A 36 2.58 4.01 0.86
C GLY A 36 1.27 4.61 1.32
N THR A 37 1.32 5.74 2.01
CA THR A 37 0.11 6.50 2.40
C THR A 37 -0.64 7.06 1.20
N GLY A 38 0.05 7.24 0.06
CA GLY A 38 -0.54 7.66 -1.21
C GLY A 38 -1.13 6.54 -2.05
N ALA A 39 -0.94 5.26 -1.68
CA ALA A 39 -1.54 4.16 -2.41
C ALA A 39 -3.03 4.05 -2.07
N SER A 40 -3.89 4.14 -3.09
CA SER A 40 -5.33 3.99 -2.92
C SER A 40 -5.76 2.53 -2.78
N ALA A 41 -5.05 1.62 -3.44
CA ALA A 41 -5.31 0.18 -3.45
C ALA A 41 -4.04 -0.67 -3.28
N HIS A 42 -4.21 -1.93 -2.92
CA HIS A 42 -3.19 -2.96 -3.05
C HIS A 42 -2.96 -3.25 -4.53
N MET A 43 -1.70 -3.23 -4.97
CA MET A 43 -1.36 -3.38 -6.38
C MET A 43 -0.10 -4.23 -6.57
N THR A 44 -0.10 -5.06 -7.61
CA THR A 44 1.08 -5.84 -8.04
C THR A 44 1.14 -5.91 -9.56
N SER A 45 2.33 -6.07 -10.11
CA SER A 45 2.54 -6.44 -11.52
C SER A 45 2.67 -7.96 -11.73
N ILE A 46 2.66 -8.75 -10.66
CA ILE A 46 3.03 -10.17 -10.67
C ILE A 46 1.77 -11.04 -10.53
N PRO A 47 1.27 -11.68 -11.61
CA PRO A 47 0.05 -12.49 -11.53
C PRO A 47 0.17 -13.68 -10.58
N GLY A 48 1.36 -14.28 -10.50
CA GLY A 48 1.63 -15.44 -9.63
C GLY A 48 1.54 -15.16 -8.13
N MET A 49 1.46 -13.90 -7.72
CA MET A 49 1.20 -13.51 -6.32
C MET A 49 -0.29 -13.53 -5.96
N LEU A 50 -1.16 -13.64 -6.97
CA LEU A 50 -2.60 -13.51 -6.81
C LEU A 50 -3.30 -14.87 -6.89
N ASN A 51 -4.16 -15.11 -5.92
CA ASN A 51 -5.18 -16.15 -5.94
C ASN A 51 -6.51 -15.55 -6.40
N ASN A 52 -7.45 -16.40 -6.80
CA ASN A 52 -8.80 -15.99 -7.19
C ASN A 52 -8.80 -14.87 -8.26
N LEU A 53 -7.84 -14.94 -9.18
CA LEU A 53 -7.64 -13.95 -10.22
C LEU A 53 -8.84 -13.92 -11.17
N ARG A 54 -9.41 -12.74 -11.36
CA ARG A 54 -10.54 -12.51 -12.28
C ARG A 54 -10.32 -11.25 -13.11
N PRO A 55 -10.79 -11.22 -14.37
CA PRO A 55 -10.66 -10.04 -15.21
C PRO A 55 -11.29 -8.81 -14.54
N TYR A 56 -10.62 -7.68 -14.67
CA TYR A 56 -11.15 -6.40 -14.22
C TYR A 56 -11.89 -5.74 -15.38
N HIS A 57 -13.20 -5.50 -15.21
CA HIS A 57 -14.08 -4.95 -16.26
C HIS A 57 -14.36 -3.45 -16.10
N GLY A 58 -13.79 -2.80 -15.10
CA GLY A 58 -13.97 -1.36 -14.90
C GLY A 58 -13.11 -0.53 -15.86
N LEU A 59 -13.37 0.77 -15.87
CA LEU A 59 -12.64 1.73 -16.69
C LEU A 59 -11.55 2.47 -15.91
N ASP A 60 -11.36 2.13 -14.63
CA ASP A 60 -10.40 2.80 -13.77
C ASP A 60 -8.97 2.55 -14.25
N LYS A 61 -8.10 3.54 -13.97
CA LYS A 61 -6.66 3.47 -14.22
C LYS A 61 -5.92 3.91 -12.97
N VAL A 62 -4.71 3.40 -12.80
CA VAL A 62 -3.83 3.83 -11.73
C VAL A 62 -3.04 5.05 -12.21
N MET A 63 -3.20 6.18 -11.53
CA MET A 63 -2.42 7.38 -11.80
C MET A 63 -1.19 7.42 -10.89
N LEU A 64 -0.01 7.53 -11.50
CA LEU A 64 1.26 7.73 -10.81
C LEU A 64 1.47 9.21 -10.46
N GLY A 65 2.45 9.49 -9.60
CA GLY A 65 2.75 10.85 -9.14
C GLY A 65 3.25 11.81 -10.24
N ASP A 66 3.68 11.28 -11.38
CA ASP A 66 4.07 12.02 -12.58
C ASP A 66 2.90 12.26 -13.56
N GLY A 67 1.71 11.76 -13.24
CA GLY A 67 0.51 11.82 -14.10
C GLY A 67 0.36 10.64 -15.07
N THR A 68 1.31 9.72 -15.12
CA THR A 68 1.22 8.52 -15.96
C THR A 68 0.04 7.65 -15.54
N LEU A 69 -0.74 7.16 -16.51
CA LEU A 69 -1.89 6.27 -16.28
C LEU A 69 -1.56 4.82 -16.66
N LEU A 70 -1.64 3.91 -15.70
CA LEU A 70 -1.44 2.48 -15.89
C LEU A 70 -2.77 1.72 -15.95
N ALA A 71 -2.84 0.73 -16.83
CA ALA A 71 -4.02 -0.11 -16.99
C ALA A 71 -4.11 -1.18 -15.89
N ILE A 72 -5.33 -1.39 -15.40
CA ILE A 72 -5.68 -2.52 -14.53
C ILE A 72 -6.19 -3.64 -15.44
N THR A 73 -5.66 -4.85 -15.27
CA THR A 73 -6.07 -6.00 -16.10
C THR A 73 -6.96 -6.99 -15.34
N HIS A 74 -6.64 -7.22 -14.07
CA HIS A 74 -7.31 -8.20 -13.23
C HIS A 74 -7.38 -7.70 -11.79
N ILE A 75 -8.16 -8.43 -11.00
CA ILE A 75 -8.23 -8.29 -9.55
C ILE A 75 -8.14 -9.68 -8.92
N GLY A 76 -7.53 -9.77 -7.75
CA GLY A 76 -7.38 -11.03 -7.02
C GLY A 76 -7.11 -10.80 -5.54
N GLU A 77 -6.62 -11.85 -4.89
CA GLU A 77 -6.26 -11.86 -3.47
C GLU A 77 -4.78 -12.22 -3.32
N ALA A 78 -4.04 -11.53 -2.46
CA ALA A 78 -2.65 -11.86 -2.17
C ALA A 78 -2.51 -12.29 -0.71
N THR A 79 -1.52 -13.13 -0.39
CA THR A 79 -1.27 -13.56 0.98
C THR A 79 0.09 -13.05 1.45
N LEU A 80 0.09 -12.19 2.47
CA LEU A 80 1.29 -11.80 3.20
C LEU A 80 1.58 -12.87 4.26
N ARG A 81 2.70 -13.57 4.09
CA ARG A 81 3.15 -14.57 5.07
C ARG A 81 3.78 -13.88 6.27
N SER A 82 3.40 -14.36 7.45
CA SER A 82 3.92 -13.92 8.74
C SER A 82 4.13 -15.14 9.63
N ASN A 83 5.13 -15.04 10.50
CA ASN A 83 5.45 -16.00 11.56
C ASN A 83 4.27 -16.34 12.50
N SER A 84 3.29 -15.43 12.67
CA SER A 84 2.14 -15.68 13.57
C SER A 84 0.92 -16.21 12.82
N LYS A 85 0.49 -15.50 11.79
CA LYS A 85 -0.72 -15.82 11.01
C LYS A 85 -0.65 -15.15 9.64
N PRO A 86 -0.91 -15.89 8.54
CA PRO A 86 -1.02 -15.29 7.22
C PRO A 86 -2.10 -14.21 7.17
N LEU A 87 -1.81 -13.10 6.50
CA LEU A 87 -2.74 -12.01 6.26
C LEU A 87 -3.12 -12.00 4.78
N THR A 88 -4.39 -12.26 4.49
CA THR A 88 -4.94 -12.13 3.13
C THR A 88 -5.24 -10.68 2.84
N LEU A 89 -4.82 -10.21 1.67
CA LEU A 89 -5.17 -8.92 1.10
C LEU A 89 -6.29 -9.14 0.08
N ASP A 90 -7.43 -8.51 0.32
CA ASP A 90 -8.56 -8.56 -0.61
C ASP A 90 -8.47 -7.44 -1.65
N TYR A 91 -9.03 -7.69 -2.85
CA TYR A 91 -9.17 -6.69 -3.92
C TYR A 91 -7.83 -6.10 -4.37
N VAL A 92 -6.83 -6.95 -4.62
CA VAL A 92 -5.52 -6.55 -5.14
C VAL A 92 -5.59 -6.38 -6.65
N LEU A 93 -5.19 -5.21 -7.15
CA LEU A 93 -5.18 -4.90 -8.58
C LEU A 93 -3.93 -5.48 -9.25
N LEU A 94 -4.12 -6.14 -10.39
CA LEU A 94 -3.03 -6.54 -11.29
C LEU A 94 -2.78 -5.43 -12.32
N VAL A 95 -1.64 -4.76 -12.18
CA VAL A 95 -1.20 -3.63 -13.00
C VAL A 95 0.14 -4.00 -13.64
N PRO A 96 0.17 -4.52 -14.88
CA PRO A 96 1.38 -5.12 -15.46
C PRO A 96 2.59 -4.20 -15.53
N ASN A 97 2.37 -2.89 -15.69
CA ASN A 97 3.43 -1.89 -15.82
C ASN A 97 3.80 -1.23 -14.49
N LEU A 98 3.46 -1.84 -13.35
CA LEU A 98 3.80 -1.35 -12.03
C LEU A 98 5.22 -1.78 -11.64
N GLU A 99 6.05 -0.82 -11.21
CA GLU A 99 7.45 -1.08 -10.86
C GLU A 99 7.63 -1.83 -9.53
N LYS A 100 6.76 -1.58 -8.55
CA LYS A 100 6.84 -2.15 -7.20
C LYS A 100 5.46 -2.53 -6.70
N ASN A 101 5.35 -3.63 -5.96
CA ASN A 101 4.09 -3.99 -5.30
C ASN A 101 3.76 -2.95 -4.24
N LEU A 102 2.53 -2.47 -4.23
CA LEU A 102 2.08 -1.40 -3.34
C LEU A 102 1.06 -1.93 -2.34
N LEU A 103 1.32 -1.72 -1.05
CA LEU A 103 0.37 -1.99 0.02
C LEU A 103 -0.33 -0.69 0.43
N SER A 104 -1.62 -0.59 0.14
CA SER A 104 -2.46 0.52 0.64
C SER A 104 -2.72 0.35 2.13
N ILE A 105 -2.20 1.27 2.94
CA ILE A 105 -2.46 1.30 4.39
C ILE A 105 -3.95 1.53 4.63
N ARG A 106 -4.57 2.43 3.85
CA ARG A 106 -5.99 2.76 3.98
C ARG A 106 -6.87 1.55 3.71
N GLN A 107 -6.62 0.81 2.62
CA GLN A 107 -7.40 -0.38 2.29
C GLN A 107 -7.18 -1.46 3.34
N LEU A 108 -5.93 -1.67 3.76
CA LEU A 108 -5.58 -2.65 4.78
C LEU A 108 -6.37 -2.45 6.09
N THR A 109 -6.38 -1.22 6.63
CA THR A 109 -7.03 -0.92 7.91
C THR A 109 -8.55 -0.75 7.79
N SER A 110 -9.08 -0.57 6.57
CA SER A 110 -10.53 -0.47 6.35
C SER A 110 -11.18 -1.84 6.17
N ASN A 111 -10.49 -2.77 5.51
CA ASN A 111 -11.01 -4.10 5.21
C ASN A 111 -10.85 -5.07 6.37
N HIS A 112 -9.85 -4.85 7.22
CA HIS A 112 -9.57 -5.70 8.37
C HIS A 112 -9.56 -4.87 9.65
N SER A 113 -9.92 -5.50 10.77
CA SER A 113 -9.77 -4.93 12.12
C SER A 113 -8.30 -4.89 12.53
N LEU A 114 -7.49 -4.13 11.79
CA LEU A 114 -6.04 -4.00 11.98
C LEU A 114 -5.66 -2.56 12.28
N ASN A 115 -4.63 -2.39 13.11
CA ASN A 115 -3.96 -1.13 13.34
C ASN A 115 -2.64 -1.12 12.56
N PHE A 116 -2.34 0.00 11.91
CA PHE A 116 -1.02 0.30 11.35
C PHE A 116 -0.33 1.32 12.25
N GLU A 117 0.79 0.95 12.85
CA GLU A 117 1.53 1.78 13.80
C GLU A 117 2.90 2.13 13.22
N PHE A 118 3.17 3.43 13.05
CA PHE A 118 4.49 3.93 12.68
C PHE A 118 5.44 3.87 13.89
N LEU A 119 6.65 3.37 13.64
CA LEU A 119 7.74 3.29 14.60
C LEU A 119 8.94 4.09 14.08
N TYR A 120 9.86 4.46 14.97
CA TYR A 120 11.07 5.20 14.58
C TYR A 120 11.88 4.50 13.47
N LEU A 121 11.97 3.17 13.50
CA LEU A 121 12.72 2.37 12.52
C LEU A 121 11.86 1.73 11.42
N GLY A 122 10.55 1.95 11.42
CA GLY A 122 9.66 1.19 10.54
C GLY A 122 8.19 1.28 10.92
N PHE A 123 7.50 0.15 10.86
CA PHE A 123 6.10 0.06 11.25
C PHE A 123 5.73 -1.34 11.74
N THR A 124 4.56 -1.44 12.37
CA THR A 124 3.91 -2.72 12.68
C THR A 124 2.46 -2.73 12.23
N ILE A 125 1.99 -3.90 11.81
CA ILE A 125 0.58 -4.18 11.57
C ILE A 125 0.12 -5.11 12.68
N LYS A 126 -0.91 -4.70 13.41
CA LYS A 126 -1.43 -5.44 14.56
C LYS A 126 -2.90 -5.76 14.41
N ASP A 127 -3.31 -6.90 14.92
CA ASP A 127 -4.72 -7.20 15.14
C ASP A 127 -5.28 -6.25 16.20
N ARG A 128 -6.39 -5.56 15.88
CA ARG A 128 -6.95 -4.50 16.73
C ARG A 128 -7.54 -5.04 18.04
N ALA A 129 -8.08 -6.26 18.03
CA ALA A 129 -8.75 -6.84 19.19
C ALA A 129 -7.74 -7.42 20.19
N THR A 130 -6.71 -8.10 19.69
CA THR A 130 -5.72 -8.82 20.50
C THR A 130 -4.43 -8.04 20.72
N ASN A 131 -4.22 -6.96 19.96
CA ASN A 131 -2.97 -6.19 19.91
C ASN A 131 -1.75 -7.03 19.48
N ASN A 132 -1.98 -8.23 18.94
CA ASN A 132 -0.91 -9.12 18.46
C ASN A 132 -0.30 -8.55 17.18
N THR A 133 1.03 -8.56 17.10
CA THR A 133 1.75 -8.14 15.89
C THR A 133 1.65 -9.22 14.83
N LEU A 134 1.06 -8.86 13.69
CA LEU A 134 0.94 -9.73 12.52
C LEU A 134 2.13 -9.51 11.58
N LEU A 135 2.50 -8.26 11.29
CA LEU A 135 3.60 -7.98 10.39
C LEU A 135 4.45 -6.85 10.93
N ARG A 136 5.71 -6.86 10.53
CA ARG A 136 6.66 -5.77 10.74
C ARG A 136 7.14 -5.31 9.38
N GLY A 137 7.62 -4.08 9.35
CA GLY A 137 8.36 -3.61 8.21
C GLY A 137 9.30 -2.51 8.59
N THR A 138 10.29 -2.31 7.76
CA THR A 138 11.40 -1.39 8.00
C THR A 138 11.35 -0.23 7.03
N LYS A 139 11.88 0.91 7.46
CA LYS A 139 12.05 2.06 6.58
C LYS A 139 13.11 1.72 5.54
N LYS A 140 12.77 1.82 4.25
CA LYS A 140 13.79 1.77 3.18
C LYS A 140 14.35 3.17 3.00
N GLY A 141 15.66 3.31 3.19
CA GLY A 141 16.42 4.54 2.95
C GLY A 141 16.76 4.71 1.49
#